data_AF-A0AB73BF49-F1
#
_entry.id   AF-A0AB73BF49-F1
#
_cell.length_a   1.000
_cell.length_b   1.000
_cell.length_c   1.000
_cell.angle_alpha   90.00
_cell.angle_beta   90.00
_cell.angle_gamma   90.00
#
_symmetry.space_group_name_H-M   'P 1'
#
loop_
_entity.id
_entity.type
_entity.pdbx_description
1 polymer ?
#
loop_
_entity_poly.entity_id
_entity_poly.type
_entity_poly.pdbx_seq_one_letter_code
_entity_poly.pdbx_strand_id
1 'polypeptide(L)'
;MAEVVVNVENDSQIYDLNITSKDVQTSTYVPQPVMVLADGSHQFSVISTYPDTLTIVDVEYSYGTHSYDPKCHFRYVILKDYRSGSMLPQSIIAEDGGGSYRDRATCSGKINSFDPTTGNSNITLSVNRRKY
;
A
#
# COMPACT_ATOMS: atom_id res chain seq x y z
N MET A 1 -18.24 -2.89 -7.96
CA MET A 1 -17.01 -2.08 -8.06
C MET A 1 -16.12 -2.55 -6.93
N ALA A 2 -14.93 -3.09 -7.23
CA ALA A 2 -14.02 -3.57 -6.20
C ALA A 2 -13.40 -2.38 -5.46
N GLU A 3 -13.54 -2.37 -4.14
CA GLU A 3 -12.96 -1.39 -3.23
C GLU A 3 -11.93 -2.07 -2.34
N VAL A 4 -10.73 -1.48 -2.26
CA VAL A 4 -9.68 -1.92 -1.35
C VAL A 4 -9.54 -0.90 -0.23
N VAL A 5 -9.93 -1.28 0.98
CA VAL A 5 -9.65 -0.49 2.18
C VAL A 5 -8.21 -0.75 2.59
N VAL A 6 -7.39 0.30 2.57
CA VAL A 6 -5.97 0.27 2.92
C VAL A 6 -5.78 0.93 4.28
N ASN A 7 -5.25 0.18 5.23
CA ASN A 7 -4.75 0.70 6.50
C ASN A 7 -3.23 0.78 6.44
N VAL A 8 -2.67 1.98 6.57
CA VAL A 8 -1.22 2.18 6.62
C VAL A 8 -0.80 2.45 8.05
N GLU A 9 0.19 1.72 8.53
CA GLU A 9 0.72 1.81 9.89
C GLU A 9 2.17 2.28 9.83
N ASN A 10 2.46 3.38 10.53
CA ASN A 10 3.83 3.82 10.78
C ASN A 10 4.25 3.34 12.17
N ASP A 11 4.99 2.23 12.22
CA ASP A 11 5.43 1.58 13.45
C ASP A 11 6.76 2.14 13.97
N SER A 12 7.29 3.19 13.35
CA SER A 12 8.61 3.75 13.71
C SER A 12 8.59 4.60 14.98
N GLN A 13 7.41 4.99 15.48
CA GLN A 13 7.13 5.77 16.71
C GLN A 13 7.74 7.19 16.79
N ILE A 14 8.81 7.47 16.04
CA ILE A 14 9.61 8.69 16.17
C ILE A 14 9.94 9.34 14.82
N TYR A 15 9.61 8.70 13.70
CA TYR A 15 9.90 9.23 12.37
C TYR A 15 8.65 9.37 11.55
N ASP A 16 8.45 10.56 11.00
CA ASP A 16 7.38 10.82 10.07
C ASP A 16 7.59 10.06 8.76
N LEU A 17 6.49 9.50 8.25
CA LEU A 17 6.43 8.79 6.99
C LEU A 17 5.74 9.65 5.94
N ASN A 18 6.41 9.89 4.82
CA ASN A 18 5.86 10.67 3.71
C ASN A 18 5.40 9.75 2.60
N ILE A 19 4.22 9.99 2.03
CA ILE A 19 3.85 9.35 0.75
C ILE A 19 4.62 10.04 -0.39
N THR A 20 5.39 9.27 -1.15
CA THR A 20 6.23 9.80 -2.24
C THR A 20 5.63 9.53 -3.61
N SER A 21 4.91 8.43 -3.77
CA SER A 21 4.18 8.13 -5.00
C SER A 21 2.95 7.27 -4.74
N LYS A 22 2.01 7.33 -5.69
CA LYS A 22 0.85 6.45 -5.77
C LYS A 22 0.41 6.34 -7.22
N ASP A 23 -0.10 5.19 -7.63
CA ASP A 23 -0.71 5.07 -8.95
C ASP A 23 -2.01 5.88 -9.00
N VAL A 24 -2.10 6.86 -9.90
CA VAL A 24 -3.33 7.63 -10.16
C VAL A 24 -3.93 7.34 -11.53
N GLN A 25 -3.31 6.44 -12.32
CA GLN A 25 -3.77 6.12 -13.67
C GLN A 25 -4.84 5.03 -13.67
N THR A 26 -4.73 4.06 -12.75
CA THR A 26 -5.67 2.92 -12.68
C THR A 26 -6.54 2.92 -11.42
N SER A 27 -6.28 3.87 -10.52
CA SER A 27 -6.85 3.89 -9.18
C SER A 27 -7.20 5.28 -8.67
N THR A 28 -8.31 5.38 -7.95
CA THR A 28 -8.80 6.57 -7.25
C THR A 28 -8.77 6.33 -5.75
N TYR A 29 -8.34 7.33 -4.97
CA TYR A 29 -8.13 7.20 -3.53
C TYR A 29 -9.09 8.12 -2.76
N VAL A 30 -9.81 7.56 -1.79
CA VAL A 30 -10.83 8.27 -1.02
C VAL A 30 -10.82 7.84 0.46
N PRO A 31 -10.59 8.76 1.43
CA PRO A 31 -10.01 10.07 1.23
C PRO A 31 -8.61 9.96 0.59
N GLN A 32 -8.06 11.09 0.15
CA GLN A 32 -6.67 11.11 -0.32
C GLN A 32 -5.74 10.68 0.83
N PRO A 33 -4.73 9.82 0.58
CA PRO A 33 -3.76 9.43 1.59
C PRO A 33 -3.08 10.67 2.17
N VAL A 34 -2.90 10.71 3.48
CA VAL A 34 -2.16 11.79 4.14
C VAL A 34 -0.75 11.91 3.57
N MET A 35 -0.30 13.15 3.37
CA MET A 35 1.05 13.39 2.82
C MET A 35 2.15 12.99 3.82
N VAL A 36 1.88 13.22 5.11
CA VAL A 36 2.80 12.94 6.22
C VAL A 36 2.02 12.19 7.29
N LEU A 37 2.55 11.05 7.71
CA LEU A 37 2.02 10.19 8.78
C LEU A 37 3.07 10.11 9.89
N ALA A 38 2.85 10.84 10.99
CA ALA A 38 3.83 10.99 12.07
C ALA A 38 4.05 9.69 12.87
N ASP A 39 3.02 9.24 13.57
CA ASP A 39 2.96 7.97 14.29
C ASP A 39 1.50 7.49 14.26
N GLY A 40 1.29 6.18 14.27
CA GLY A 40 -0.02 5.55 14.23
C GLY A 40 -0.45 5.13 12.83
N SER A 41 -1.77 5.15 12.61
CA SER A 41 -2.37 4.59 11.39
C SER A 41 -3.24 5.58 10.63
N HIS A 42 -3.29 5.37 9.31
CA HIS A 42 -4.19 6.10 8.43
C HIS A 42 -4.90 5.14 7.48
N GLN A 43 -6.20 5.33 7.32
CA GLN A 43 -7.04 4.53 6.46
C GLN A 43 -7.53 5.35 5.26
N PHE A 44 -7.47 4.73 4.08
CA PHE A 44 -8.10 5.22 2.87
C PHE A 44 -8.61 4.05 2.02
N SER A 45 -9.56 4.33 1.14
CA SER A 45 -10.04 3.37 0.15
C SER A 45 -9.40 3.61 -1.20
N VAL A 46 -9.14 2.53 -1.94
CA VAL A 46 -8.69 2.54 -3.32
C VAL A 46 -9.76 1.90 -4.18
N ILE A 47 -10.20 2.64 -5.18
CA ILE A 47 -11.26 2.26 -6.09
C ILE A 47 -10.66 2.19 -7.49
N SER A 48 -10.82 1.06 -8.15
CA SER A 48 -10.32 0.87 -9.52
C SER A 48 -11.09 1.69 -10.55
N THR A 49 -10.38 2.27 -11.51
CA THR A 49 -10.98 2.87 -12.71
C THR A 49 -11.42 1.81 -13.73
N TYR A 50 -10.98 0.55 -13.56
CA TYR A 50 -11.30 -0.61 -14.40
C TYR A 50 -11.93 -1.74 -13.56
N PRO A 51 -13.10 -1.51 -12.94
CA PRO A 51 -13.62 -2.38 -11.88
C PRO A 51 -13.98 -3.79 -12.32
N ASP A 52 -14.18 -4.02 -13.62
CA ASP A 52 -14.48 -5.34 -14.18
C ASP A 52 -13.24 -6.13 -14.61
N THR A 53 -12.04 -5.58 -14.43
CA THR A 53 -10.80 -6.18 -14.96
C THR A 53 -9.72 -6.33 -13.90
N LEU A 54 -9.36 -5.23 -13.24
CA LEU A 54 -8.23 -5.22 -12.31
C LEU A 54 -8.42 -4.14 -11.26
N THR A 55 -7.84 -4.32 -10.08
CA THR A 55 -7.67 -3.26 -9.07
C THR A 55 -6.22 -3.27 -8.61
N ILE A 56 -5.57 -2.12 -8.61
CA ILE A 56 -4.16 -1.99 -8.20
C ILE A 56 -4.08 -0.98 -7.05
N VAL A 57 -3.50 -1.39 -5.94
CA VAL A 57 -2.97 -0.48 -4.94
C VAL A 57 -1.46 -0.45 -5.14
N ASP A 58 -0.93 0.69 -5.55
CA ASP A 58 0.50 0.90 -5.74
C ASP A 58 0.87 2.23 -5.09
N VAL A 59 1.66 2.16 -4.01
CA VAL A 59 2.03 3.31 -3.18
C VAL A 59 3.47 3.18 -2.70
N GLU A 60 4.17 4.31 -2.62
CA GLU A 60 5.51 4.40 -2.04
C GLU A 60 5.48 5.37 -0.85
N TYR A 61 6.12 4.95 0.24
CA TYR A 61 6.31 5.74 1.44
C TYR A 61 7.79 5.86 1.80
N SER A 62 8.26 7.03 2.23
CA SER A 62 9.66 7.29 2.59
C SER A 62 9.79 8.08 3.89
N TYR A 63 10.86 7.81 4.64
CA TYR A 63 11.24 8.59 5.83
C TYR A 63 12.00 9.88 5.49
N GLY A 64 11.96 10.32 4.24
CA GLY A 64 12.61 11.53 3.77
C GLY A 64 12.20 11.90 2.35
N THR A 65 13.03 12.71 1.69
CA THR A 65 12.77 13.27 0.35
C THR A 65 13.92 13.02 -0.64
N HIS A 66 15.03 12.48 -0.17
CA HIS A 66 16.17 12.11 -1.01
C HIS A 66 15.99 10.71 -1.59
N SER A 67 16.60 10.47 -2.75
CA SER A 67 16.51 9.18 -3.45
C SER A 67 17.10 8.00 -2.68
N TYR A 68 18.01 8.27 -1.74
CA TYR A 68 18.64 7.28 -0.87
C TYR A 68 17.96 7.19 0.50
N ASP A 69 16.88 7.92 0.76
CA ASP A 69 16.19 7.80 2.05
C ASP A 69 15.49 6.44 2.17
N PRO A 70 15.43 5.84 3.36
CA PRO A 70 14.74 4.59 3.58
C PRO A 70 13.27 4.68 3.17
N LYS A 71 12.78 3.70 2.41
CA LYS A 71 11.43 3.71 1.85
C LYS A 71 10.84 2.32 1.68
N CYS A 72 9.52 2.30 1.58
CA CYS A 72 8.71 1.12 1.30
C CYS A 72 7.93 1.32 0.00
N HIS A 73 8.02 0.37 -0.90
CA HIS A 73 7.17 0.29 -2.08
C HIS A 73 6.19 -0.88 -1.90
N PHE A 74 4.90 -0.59 -2.03
CA PHE A 74 3.85 -1.58 -1.87
C PHE A 74 3.07 -1.73 -3.16
N ARG A 75 2.82 -2.99 -3.54
CA ARG A 75 1.91 -3.32 -4.63
C ARG A 75 0.97 -4.43 -4.22
N TYR A 76 -0.32 -4.21 -4.43
CA TYR A 76 -1.37 -5.20 -4.27
C TYR A 76 -2.27 -5.17 -5.51
N VAL A 77 -2.51 -6.34 -6.10
CA VAL A 77 -3.24 -6.48 -7.35
C VAL A 77 -4.37 -7.48 -7.16
N ILE A 78 -5.56 -7.13 -7.64
CA ILE A 78 -6.69 -8.03 -7.79
C ILE A 78 -7.01 -8.12 -9.27
N LEU A 79 -7.14 -9.33 -9.80
CA LEU A 79 -7.49 -9.58 -11.20
C LEU A 79 -8.80 -10.37 -11.28
N LYS A 80 -9.62 -10.09 -12.29
CA LYS A 80 -10.77 -10.93 -12.58
C LYS A 80 -10.33 -12.16 -13.37
N ASP A 81 -10.61 -13.34 -12.84
CA ASP A 81 -10.43 -14.58 -13.59
C ASP A 81 -11.50 -14.68 -14.69
N TYR A 82 -11.06 -14.76 -15.95
CA TYR A 82 -11.95 -14.83 -17.08
C TYR A 82 -12.79 -16.12 -17.11
N ARG A 83 -12.30 -17.20 -16.49
CA ARG A 83 -12.97 -18.51 -16.53
C ARG A 83 -14.10 -18.59 -15.52
N SER A 84 -13.81 -18.25 -14.27
CA SER A 84 -14.78 -18.32 -13.18
C SER A 84 -15.60 -17.04 -13.01
N GLY A 85 -15.12 -15.90 -13.52
CA GLY A 85 -15.70 -14.59 -13.26
C GLY A 85 -15.37 -14.03 -11.87
N SER A 86 -14.70 -14.82 -11.02
CA SER A 86 -14.30 -14.44 -9.67
C SER A 86 -13.09 -13.51 -9.66
N MET A 87 -12.98 -12.71 -8.61
CA MET A 87 -11.82 -11.87 -8.34
C MET A 87 -10.74 -12.69 -7.63
N LEU A 88 -9.48 -12.52 -8.04
CA LEU A 88 -8.32 -13.23 -7.52
C LEU A 88 -7.30 -12.23 -6.95
N PRO A 89 -7.03 -12.25 -5.64
CA PRO A 89 -6.03 -11.38 -5.04
C PRO A 89 -4.64 -11.98 -5.26
N GLN A 90 -3.67 -11.13 -5.59
CA GLN A 90 -2.26 -11.48 -5.54
C GLN A 90 -1.71 -11.24 -4.13
N SER A 91 -0.61 -11.90 -3.79
CA SER A 91 0.15 -11.56 -2.58
C SER A 91 0.56 -10.10 -2.61
N ILE A 92 0.54 -9.44 -1.45
CA ILE A 92 1.06 -8.08 -1.32
C ILE A 92 2.57 -8.14 -1.47
N ILE A 93 3.09 -7.33 -2.39
CA ILE A 93 4.51 -7.05 -2.53
C ILE A 93 4.81 -5.88 -1.61
N ALA A 94 5.76 -6.06 -0.69
CA ALA A 94 6.27 -5.04 0.20
C ALA A 94 7.80 -5.04 0.08
N GLU A 95 8.34 -4.02 -0.57
CA GLU A 95 9.77 -3.92 -0.88
C GLU A 95 10.44 -2.86 -0.02
N ASP A 96 11.49 -3.27 0.69
CA ASP A 96 12.41 -2.38 1.38
C ASP A 96 13.33 -1.72 0.34
N GLY A 97 13.36 -0.39 0.28
CA GLY A 97 14.15 0.39 -0.65
C GLY A 97 14.93 1.51 0.02
N GLY A 98 15.97 1.99 -0.68
CA GLY A 98 16.83 3.07 -0.18
C GLY A 98 17.56 2.73 1.12
N GLY A 99 18.05 3.76 1.80
CA GLY A 99 18.76 3.64 3.05
C GLY A 99 20.15 2.99 2.95
N SER A 100 20.65 2.59 4.10
CA SER A 100 21.91 1.87 4.27
C SER A 100 21.70 0.67 5.20
N TYR A 101 22.72 -0.18 5.34
CA TYR A 101 22.66 -1.30 6.29
C TYR A 101 22.31 -0.87 7.73
N ARG A 102 22.72 0.34 8.13
CA ARG A 102 22.46 0.88 9.48
C ARG A 102 21.20 1.72 9.58
N ASP A 103 20.57 2.05 8.47
CA ASP A 103 19.38 2.90 8.43
C ASP A 103 18.52 2.50 7.24
N ARG A 104 17.53 1.64 7.48
CA ARG A 104 16.69 1.08 6.41
C ARG A 104 15.23 1.01 6.84
N ALA A 105 14.35 0.98 5.85
CA ALA A 105 12.95 0.69 6.08
C ALA A 105 12.77 -0.83 6.25
N THR A 106 11.69 -1.22 6.91
CA THR A 106 11.24 -2.60 6.99
C THR A 106 9.75 -2.58 6.73
N CYS A 107 9.35 -3.21 5.64
CA CYS A 107 8.04 -3.08 5.05
C CYS A 107 7.34 -4.43 5.09
N SER A 108 6.05 -4.44 5.44
CA SER A 108 5.26 -5.66 5.37
C SER A 108 3.82 -5.35 4.98
N GLY A 109 3.18 -6.31 4.32
CA GLY A 109 1.80 -6.19 3.87
C GLY A 109 1.00 -7.40 4.27
N LYS A 110 -0.26 -7.20 4.67
CA LYS A 110 -1.19 -8.26 5.03
C LYS A 110 -2.56 -8.03 4.40
N ILE A 111 -3.15 -9.09 3.85
CA ILE A 111 -4.55 -9.11 3.43
C ILE A 111 -5.37 -9.53 4.66
N ASN A 112 -6.20 -8.63 5.17
CA ASN A 112 -7.05 -8.87 6.34
C ASN A 112 -8.35 -9.59 5.96
N SER A 113 -8.94 -9.23 4.83
CA SER A 113 -10.12 -9.87 4.27
C SER A 113 -10.19 -9.69 2.75
N PHE A 114 -10.91 -10.59 2.09
CA PHE A 114 -11.13 -10.55 0.64
C PHE A 114 -12.45 -11.26 0.27
N ASP A 115 -13.26 -10.61 -0.57
CA ASP A 115 -14.47 -11.19 -1.17
C ASP A 115 -14.21 -11.57 -2.64
N PRO A 116 -14.24 -12.87 -3.01
CA PRO A 116 -13.99 -13.31 -4.38
C PRO A 116 -15.10 -12.93 -5.36
N THR A 117 -16.28 -12.53 -4.90
CA THR A 117 -17.40 -12.14 -5.76
C THR A 117 -17.28 -10.68 -6.19
N THR A 118 -16.97 -9.80 -5.24
CA THR A 118 -16.94 -8.35 -5.46
C THR A 118 -15.54 -7.80 -5.69
N GLY A 119 -14.51 -8.52 -5.22
CA GLY A 119 -13.14 -8.05 -5.16
C GLY A 119 -12.89 -7.08 -4.00
N ASN A 120 -13.88 -6.86 -3.12
CA ASN A 120 -13.68 -5.99 -1.97
C ASN A 120 -12.67 -6.60 -1.02
N SER A 121 -11.73 -5.78 -0.56
CA SER A 121 -10.68 -6.26 0.32
C SER A 121 -10.30 -5.23 1.37
N ASN A 122 -9.71 -5.73 2.44
CA ASN A 122 -9.10 -4.92 3.48
C ASN A 122 -7.64 -5.37 3.61
N ILE A 123 -6.70 -4.44 3.51
CA ILE A 123 -5.28 -4.71 3.62
C ILE A 123 -4.63 -3.79 4.64
N THR A 124 -3.58 -4.27 5.29
CA THR A 124 -2.68 -3.48 6.13
C THR A 124 -1.32 -3.40 5.47
N LEU A 125 -0.76 -2.19 5.39
CA LEU A 125 0.61 -1.92 4.98
C LEU A 125 1.35 -1.34 6.19
N SER A 126 2.31 -2.08 6.74
CA SER A 126 3.07 -1.66 7.91
C SER A 126 4.47 -1.23 7.48
N VAL A 127 4.87 -0.05 7.93
CA VAL A 127 6.15 0.58 7.61
C VAL A 127 6.88 0.88 8.91
N ASN A 128 8.11 0.38 9.01
CA ASN A 128 8.98 0.65 10.15
C ASN A 128 10.36 1.12 9.66
N ARG A 129 11.14 1.76 10.54
CA ARG A 129 12.51 2.19 10.30
C ARG A 129 13.44 1.54 11.32
N ARG A 130 14.47 0.87 10.81
CA ARG A 130 15.51 0.24 11.63
C ARG A 130 16.78 1.06 11.51
N LYS A 131 17.15 1.75 12.60
CA LYS A 131 18.34 2.61 12.70
C LYS A 131 19.29 2.16 13.81
N TYR A 132 20.58 2.03 13.51
CA TYR A 132 21.66 1.56 14.40
C TYR A 132 22.88 2.47 14.43
#